data_AF-A0A973Y004-F1
#
_entry.id   AF-A0A973Y004-F1
#
_cell.length_a   1.000
_cell.length_b   1.000
_cell.length_c   1.000
_cell.angle_alpha   90.00
_cell.angle_beta   90.00
_cell.angle_gamma   90.00
#
_symmetry.space_group_name_H-M   'P 1'
#
loop_
_entity.id
_entity.type
_entity.pdbx_description
1 polymer ?
#
loop_
_entity_poly.entity_id
_entity_poly.type
_entity_poly.pdbx_seq_one_letter_code
_entity_poly.pdbx_strand_id
1 'polypeptide(L)'
;VLSAVAAVVYAFITYTLVRGGETARRAALVCCAAELAGVLIVGTWTLAEPSAFPDSTVWSEYGMGYLFIPVLLPVTGMLWLRRARSRSAAT
;
A
#
# COMPACT_ATOMS: atom_id res chain seq x y z
N VAL A 1 9.19 -14.09 8.40
CA VAL A 1 8.66 -14.09 7.00
C VAL A 1 8.01 -12.76 6.63
N LEU A 2 7.21 -12.11 7.50
CA LEU A 2 6.64 -10.77 7.26
C LEU A 2 7.67 -9.67 6.93
N SER A 3 8.87 -9.70 7.52
CA SER A 3 9.92 -8.72 7.24
C SER A 3 10.49 -8.79 5.82
N ALA A 4 10.43 -9.97 5.18
CA ALA A 4 10.88 -10.12 3.79
C ALA A 4 9.89 -9.48 2.80
N VAL A 5 8.59 -9.56 3.09
CA VAL A 5 7.54 -8.94 2.27
C VAL A 5 7.60 -7.42 2.36
N ALA A 6 7.81 -6.86 3.55
CA ALA A 6 7.97 -5.41 3.74
C ALA A 6 9.21 -4.85 3.01
N ALA A 7 10.34 -5.59 3.04
CA ALA A 7 11.53 -5.23 2.30
C ALA A 7 11.29 -5.21 0.79
N VAL A 8 10.48 -6.15 0.28
CA VAL A 8 10.07 -6.20 -1.14
C VAL A 8 9.18 -5.01 -1.49
N VAL A 9 8.24 -4.60 -0.61
CA VAL A 9 7.38 -3.42 -0.84
C VAL A 9 8.19 -2.13 -0.87
N TYR A 10 9.09 -1.90 0.10
CA TYR A 10 9.96 -0.72 0.10
C TYR A 10 10.95 -0.71 -1.07
N ALA A 11 11.51 -1.86 -1.44
CA ALA A 11 12.35 -2.00 -2.62
C ALA A 11 11.56 -1.70 -3.90
N PHE A 12 10.30 -2.15 -3.99
CA PHE A 12 9.43 -1.89 -5.13
C PHE A 12 9.04 -0.41 -5.25
N ILE A 13 8.72 0.26 -4.14
CA ILE A 13 8.45 1.71 -4.11
C ILE A 13 9.68 2.50 -4.54
N THR A 14 10.85 2.16 -4.00
CA THR A 14 12.13 2.80 -4.34
C THR A 14 12.47 2.57 -5.82
N TYR A 15 12.28 1.35 -6.31
CA TYR A 15 12.56 0.97 -7.69
C TYR A 15 11.61 1.62 -8.70
N THR A 16 10.32 1.71 -8.37
CA THR A 16 9.32 2.37 -9.22
C THR A 16 9.52 3.89 -9.29
N LEU A 17 10.01 4.51 -8.20
CA LEU A 17 10.45 5.91 -8.18
C LEU A 17 11.67 6.16 -9.08
N VAL A 18 12.62 5.23 -9.10
CA VAL A 18 13.89 5.39 -9.83
C VAL A 18 13.73 5.16 -11.34
N ARG A 19 12.82 4.27 -11.78
CA ARG A 19 12.85 3.78 -13.17
C ARG A 19 12.00 4.52 -14.20
N GLY A 20 10.99 5.29 -13.78
CA GLY A 20 10.20 6.18 -14.66
C GLY A 20 9.45 5.51 -15.84
N GLY A 21 8.13 5.62 -15.90
CA GLY A 21 7.34 5.18 -17.07
C GLY A 21 5.87 4.88 -16.76
N GLU A 22 5.00 4.98 -17.76
CA GLU A 22 3.54 4.82 -17.60
C GLU A 22 3.14 3.41 -17.12
N THR A 23 3.87 2.38 -17.52
CA THR A 23 3.65 0.99 -17.10
C THR A 23 4.00 0.77 -15.63
N ALA A 24 5.13 1.32 -15.17
CA ALA A 24 5.54 1.30 -13.76
C ALA A 24 4.54 2.06 -12.88
N ARG A 25 4.01 3.17 -13.40
CA ARG A 25 2.95 3.96 -12.78
C ARG A 25 1.66 3.16 -12.55
N ARG A 26 1.22 2.41 -13.57
CA ARG A 26 0.04 1.53 -13.49
C ARG A 26 0.25 0.40 -12.49
N ALA A 27 1.42 -0.25 -12.51
CA ALA A 27 1.76 -1.29 -11.54
C ALA A 27 1.74 -0.75 -10.11
N ALA A 28 2.32 0.43 -9.86
CA ALA A 28 2.30 1.08 -8.56
C ALA A 28 0.87 1.38 -8.08
N LEU A 29 -0.03 1.83 -8.96
CA LEU A 29 -1.44 2.03 -8.62
C LEU A 29 -2.15 0.73 -8.23
N VAL A 30 -1.92 -0.35 -8.96
CA VAL A 30 -2.51 -1.66 -8.66
C VAL A 30 -2.02 -2.17 -7.31
N CYS A 31 -0.71 -2.08 -7.03
CA CYS A 31 -0.16 -2.44 -5.73
C CYS A 31 -0.75 -1.59 -4.60
N CYS A 32 -0.90 -0.28 -4.80
CA CYS A 32 -1.51 0.59 -3.79
C CYS A 32 -2.97 0.23 -3.54
N ALA A 33 -3.74 -0.08 -4.58
CA ALA A 33 -5.14 -0.49 -4.46
C ALA A 33 -5.27 -1.85 -3.75
N ALA A 34 -4.37 -2.80 -4.05
CA ALA A 34 -4.37 -4.11 -3.41
C ALA A 34 -4.03 -4.02 -1.91
N GLU A 35 -3.02 -3.22 -1.53
CA GLU A 35 -2.70 -2.95 -0.12
C GLU A 35 -3.89 -2.29 0.61
N LEU A 36 -4.53 -1.29 -0.01
CA LEU A 36 -5.72 -0.65 0.55
C LEU A 36 -6.90 -1.61 0.70
N ALA A 37 -7.11 -2.49 -0.27
CA ALA A 37 -8.15 -3.52 -0.16
C ALA A 37 -7.84 -4.49 0.99
N GLY A 38 -6.59 -4.97 1.07
CA GLY A 38 -6.14 -5.86 2.13
C GLY A 38 -6.32 -5.28 3.53
N VAL A 39 -5.84 -4.04 3.75
CA VAL A 39 -5.95 -3.37 5.05
C VAL A 39 -7.39 -3.08 5.45
N LEU A 40 -8.26 -2.73 4.50
CA LEU A 40 -9.66 -2.46 4.79
C LEU A 40 -10.45 -3.75 5.05
N ILE A 41 -10.25 -4.78 4.24
CA ILE A 41 -10.96 -6.07 4.40
C ILE A 41 -10.53 -6.74 5.69
N VAL A 42 -9.22 -6.95 5.88
CA VAL A 42 -8.70 -7.64 7.06
C VAL A 42 -8.87 -6.79 8.30
N GLY A 43 -8.61 -5.48 8.25
CA GLY A 43 -8.84 -4.60 9.39
C GLY A 43 -10.29 -4.61 9.87
N THR A 44 -11.27 -4.58 8.95
CA THR A 44 -12.70 -4.68 9.30
C THR A 44 -13.06 -6.05 9.84
N TRP A 45 -12.50 -7.13 9.27
CA TRP A 45 -12.75 -8.49 9.74
C TRP A 45 -12.15 -8.74 11.13
N THR A 46 -10.97 -8.19 11.42
CA THR A 46 -10.36 -8.25 12.76
C THR A 46 -11.25 -7.58 13.81
N LEU A 47 -11.94 -6.49 13.47
CA LEU A 47 -12.88 -5.84 14.39
C LEU A 47 -14.18 -6.63 14.55
N ALA A 48 -14.68 -7.27 13.48
CA ALA A 48 -15.93 -8.02 13.51
C ALA A 48 -15.80 -9.37 14.20
N GLU A 49 -14.69 -10.08 14.00
CA GLU A 49 -14.42 -11.39 14.57
C GLU A 49 -12.94 -11.48 15.00
N PRO A 50 -12.60 -10.96 16.19
CA PRO A 50 -11.22 -10.96 16.69
C PRO A 50 -10.65 -12.39 16.82
N SER A 51 -11.53 -13.38 17.06
CA SER A 51 -11.16 -14.78 17.22
C SER A 51 -10.68 -15.46 15.93
N ALA A 52 -11.02 -14.90 14.75
CA ALA A 52 -10.60 -15.41 13.45
C ALA A 52 -9.13 -15.12 13.13
N PHE A 53 -8.50 -14.18 13.84
CA PHE A 53 -7.09 -13.80 13.66
C PHE A 53 -6.33 -13.93 14.98
N PRO A 54 -5.97 -15.16 15.39
CA PRO A 54 -5.17 -15.38 16.61
C PRO A 54 -3.75 -14.77 16.50
N ASP A 55 -3.24 -14.63 15.27
CA ASP A 55 -2.00 -13.91 14.98
C ASP A 55 -2.28 -12.61 14.23
N SER A 56 -1.79 -11.49 14.76
CA SER A 56 -1.94 -10.17 14.14
C SER A 56 -1.19 -10.11 12.80
N THR A 57 -1.89 -9.74 11.73
CA THR A 57 -1.30 -9.41 10.43
C THR A 57 -0.96 -7.93 10.34
N VAL A 58 -0.15 -7.54 9.35
CA VAL A 58 0.12 -6.12 9.04
C VAL A 58 -1.14 -5.29 8.75
N TRP A 59 -2.22 -5.96 8.34
CA TRP A 59 -3.50 -5.35 8.01
C TRP A 59 -4.50 -5.35 9.17
N SER A 60 -4.19 -6.06 10.26
CA SER A 60 -5.06 -6.13 11.43
C SER A 60 -5.25 -4.74 12.03
N GLU A 61 -6.49 -4.45 12.46
CA GLU A 61 -6.85 -3.15 13.05
C GLU A 61 -6.39 -1.95 12.21
N TYR A 62 -6.51 -2.08 10.87
CA TYR A 62 -6.08 -1.07 9.91
C TYR A 62 -4.57 -0.72 9.95
N GLY A 63 -3.74 -1.61 10.51
CA GLY A 63 -2.31 -1.41 10.65
C GLY A 63 -1.91 -0.52 11.83
N MET A 64 -2.72 -0.46 12.89
CA MET A 64 -2.40 0.28 14.12
C MET A 64 -1.01 -0.05 14.68
N GLY A 65 -0.63 -1.33 14.70
CA GLY A 65 0.70 -1.78 15.13
C GLY A 65 1.86 -1.32 14.23
N TYR A 66 1.55 -0.76 13.06
CA TYR A 66 2.50 -0.29 12.06
C TYR A 66 2.30 1.20 11.73
N LEU A 67 1.79 1.99 12.67
CA LEU A 67 1.56 3.44 12.49
C LEU A 67 0.68 3.76 11.26
N PHE A 68 -0.25 2.87 10.92
CA PHE A 68 -1.12 2.99 9.74
C PHE A 68 -0.37 3.07 8.41
N ILE A 69 0.90 2.62 8.35
CA ILE A 69 1.69 2.58 7.11
C ILE A 69 0.94 1.89 5.95
N PRO A 70 0.24 0.75 6.15
CA PRO A 70 -0.52 0.08 5.08
C PRO A 70 -1.68 0.91 4.51
N VAL A 71 -2.09 1.99 5.19
CA VAL A 71 -3.08 2.95 4.68
C VAL A 71 -2.39 4.19 4.11
N LEU A 72 -1.47 4.79 4.89
CA LEU A 72 -0.84 6.06 4.55
C LEU A 72 -0.01 5.97 3.29
N LEU A 73 0.77 4.91 3.14
CA LEU A 73 1.68 4.73 2.01
C LEU A 73 0.92 4.58 0.68
N PRO A 74 -0.06 3.69 0.54
CA PRO A 74 -0.81 3.59 -0.72
C PRO A 74 -1.64 4.84 -1.03
N VAL A 75 -2.24 5.49 -0.02
CA VAL A 75 -2.98 6.75 -0.25
C VAL A 75 -2.05 7.86 -0.76
N THR A 76 -0.92 8.07 -0.09
CA THR A 76 0.06 9.10 -0.50
C THR A 76 0.72 8.77 -1.84
N GLY A 77 1.02 7.49 -2.10
CA GLY A 77 1.50 7.00 -3.39
C GLY A 77 0.53 7.29 -4.54
N MET A 78 -0.75 6.98 -4.37
CA MET A 78 -1.77 7.31 -5.38
C MET A 78 -1.93 8.82 -5.60
N LEU A 79 -1.88 9.63 -4.54
CA LEU A 79 -1.95 11.10 -4.65
C LEU A 79 -0.74 11.67 -5.39
N TRP A 80 0.46 11.18 -5.10
CA TRP A 80 1.69 11.59 -5.78
C TRP A 80 1.65 11.21 -7.26
N LEU A 81 1.26 9.96 -7.57
CA LEU A 81 1.08 9.51 -8.94
C LEU A 81 0.05 10.40 -9.64
N ARG A 82 -1.14 10.61 -9.08
CA ARG A 82 -2.16 11.50 -9.69
C ARG A 82 -1.61 12.89 -10.04
N ARG A 83 -0.86 13.51 -9.12
CA ARG A 83 -0.21 14.81 -9.34
C ARG A 83 0.87 14.78 -10.43
N ALA A 84 1.66 13.72 -10.51
CA ALA A 84 2.69 13.57 -11.54
C ALA A 84 2.08 13.55 -12.96
N ARG A 85 0.92 12.87 -13.13
CA ARG A 85 0.20 12.88 -14.42
C ARG A 85 -0.28 14.26 -14.81
N SER A 86 -0.83 15.03 -13.87
CA SER A 86 -1.30 16.40 -14.15
C SER A 86 -0.18 17.33 -14.59
N ARG A 87 1.05 17.15 -14.09
CA ARG A 87 2.21 17.94 -14.55
C ARG A 87 2.67 17.54 -15.95
N SER A 88 2.74 16.25 -16.24
CA SER A 88 3.12 15.77 -17.58
C SER A 88 2.11 16.13 -18.68
N ALA A 89 0.85 16.40 -18.33
CA ALA A 89 -0.18 16.83 -19.28
C ALA A 89 -0.20 18.35 -19.53
N ALA A 90 0.52 19.13 -18.73
CA ALA A 90 0.57 20.60 -18.82
C ALA A 90 1.83 21.13 -19.54
N THR A 91 2.72 20.24 -19.97
CA THR A 91 3.92 20.47 -20.80
C THR A 91 3.70 19.92 -22.19
#